data_AF-A0A139DBF5-F1
#
_entry.id   AF-A0A139DBF5-F1
#
_cell.length_a   1.000
_cell.length_b   1.000
_cell.length_c   1.000
_cell.angle_alpha   90.00
_cell.angle_beta   90.00
_cell.angle_gamma   90.00
#
_symmetry.space_group_name_H-M   'P 1'
#
loop_
_entity.id
_entity.type
_entity.pdbx_description
1 polymer ?
#
loop_
_entity_poly.entity_id
_entity_poly.type
_entity_poly.pdbx_seq_one_letter_code
_entity_poly.pdbx_strand_id
1 'polypeptide(L)'
;MPLRYAVTRTDGSDQAGQPPGPEIPGNLEDTSLAATPLPEGQRYTLRLLRAGYLYVFNKLRGRWMGYVVTDKGYLIEYVNLPQDEAMAIDPEKPQPIDGRLQPPPEEQEFACAANPDHAYPGRCIMIPNADRADTIYLTFSDVAWTKRVWKEHATNENGRRDAMRRISLAEWRGGSTQYADRLDKVGDYLSEANYHWTPVNQHGSSGNYIGTAFDFSPFFINGIQDRVEGLQRWADKQAEPLEMTPMLVGLEDPVGITSDIASLIRERLKEKMTDPDQARPLAISSAISNIRQSIREDAENRQIYRTERQAYQLTYGGPGAGGMAMASLFSSSLREQQQEMLERWRHPTPSQLTTARDDAWDDYTDKLDMSRLQSWERAWQKEMNELDTKQLAPLAHVHAKWMESDSLYEHLEAQYDDSDSESGEAFVNAL
;
A
#
# COMPACT_ATOMS: atom_id res chain seq x y z
N MET A 1 -18.57 9.91 -15.02
CA MET A 1 -17.46 8.96 -14.90
C MET A 1 -16.80 9.15 -13.54
N PRO A 2 -16.93 8.17 -12.63
CA PRO A 2 -16.25 8.22 -11.34
C PRO A 2 -14.74 7.95 -11.51
N LEU A 3 -13.93 8.71 -10.80
CA LEU A 3 -12.47 8.65 -10.75
C LEU A 3 -12.04 8.56 -9.29
N ARG A 4 -10.85 8.02 -9.02
CA ARG A 4 -10.27 8.01 -7.66
C ARG A 4 -9.09 8.95 -7.55
N TYR A 5 -8.88 9.47 -6.35
CA TYR A 5 -7.62 10.11 -6.00
C TYR A 5 -6.49 9.07 -5.86
N ALA A 6 -5.29 9.43 -6.29
CA ALA A 6 -4.11 8.56 -6.23
C ALA A 6 -2.82 9.39 -6.13
N VAL A 7 -1.68 8.73 -5.96
CA VAL A 7 -0.36 9.36 -5.93
C VAL A 7 0.42 9.09 -7.21
N THR A 8 1.16 10.10 -7.70
CA THR A 8 2.12 9.97 -8.81
C THR A 8 3.47 10.55 -8.42
N ARG A 9 4.54 10.03 -9.00
CA ARG A 9 5.89 10.63 -8.88
C ARG A 9 6.06 11.77 -9.87
N THR A 10 6.80 12.79 -9.48
CA THR A 10 7.15 13.94 -10.35
C THR A 10 8.66 14.14 -10.49
N ASP A 11 9.46 13.41 -9.72
CA ASP A 11 10.92 13.54 -9.70
C ASP A 11 11.65 12.64 -10.73
N GLY A 12 10.91 11.78 -11.44
CA GLY A 12 11.49 10.88 -12.43
C GLY A 12 11.88 11.52 -13.76
N SER A 13 11.48 12.78 -14.03
CA SER A 13 11.36 13.35 -15.40
C SER A 13 10.55 12.43 -16.33
N ASP A 14 10.26 12.83 -17.58
CA ASP A 14 9.59 11.95 -18.57
C ASP A 14 10.45 10.71 -18.85
N GLN A 15 10.33 9.68 -18.01
CA GLN A 15 11.02 8.42 -18.26
C GLN A 15 10.31 7.74 -19.44
N ALA A 16 11.02 7.65 -20.56
CA ALA A 16 10.54 7.03 -21.79
C ALA A 16 9.24 7.62 -22.40
N GLY A 17 8.95 8.91 -22.17
CA GLY A 17 7.77 9.59 -22.72
C GLY A 17 6.46 9.25 -21.98
N GLN A 18 6.56 8.88 -20.71
CA GLN A 18 5.42 8.56 -19.85
C GLN A 18 5.30 9.59 -18.72
N PRO A 19 4.44 10.61 -18.88
CA PRO A 19 4.42 11.74 -17.97
C PRO A 19 3.81 11.37 -16.61
N PRO A 20 4.18 12.13 -15.56
CA PRO A 20 3.46 12.14 -14.30
C PRO A 20 1.96 12.36 -14.49
N GLY A 21 1.18 11.92 -13.50
CA GLY A 21 -0.24 12.25 -13.41
C GLY A 21 -0.48 13.77 -13.44
N PRO A 22 -1.54 14.24 -14.12
CA PRO A 22 -1.95 15.64 -14.07
C PRO A 22 -2.23 16.14 -12.65
N GLU A 23 -2.23 17.46 -12.47
CA GLU A 23 -2.66 18.05 -11.20
C GLU A 23 -4.18 17.92 -11.06
N ILE A 24 -4.65 17.71 -9.84
CA ILE A 24 -6.09 17.76 -9.58
C ILE A 24 -6.55 19.22 -9.72
N PRO A 25 -7.51 19.52 -10.61
CA PRO A 25 -8.02 20.88 -10.74
C PRO A 25 -8.87 21.25 -9.52
N GLY A 26 -8.94 22.52 -9.16
CA GLY A 26 -9.54 22.97 -7.90
C GLY A 26 -11.00 22.53 -7.66
N ASN A 27 -11.82 22.38 -8.71
CA ASN A 27 -13.20 21.88 -8.56
C ASN A 27 -13.25 20.40 -8.13
N LEU A 28 -12.19 19.64 -8.40
CA LEU A 28 -12.02 18.23 -8.05
C LEU A 28 -11.13 18.05 -6.82
N GLU A 29 -10.60 19.12 -6.23
CA GLU A 29 -9.76 19.04 -5.04
C GLU A 29 -10.59 18.71 -3.79
N ASP A 30 -10.07 17.81 -2.96
CA ASP A 30 -10.70 17.40 -1.72
C ASP A 30 -9.92 17.94 -0.51
N THR A 31 -10.64 18.32 0.54
CA THR A 31 -10.04 18.86 1.77
C THR A 31 -9.08 17.89 2.44
N SER A 32 -9.31 16.57 2.30
CA SER A 32 -8.41 15.53 2.83
C SER A 32 -7.02 15.58 2.17
N LEU A 33 -6.96 15.89 0.87
CA LEU A 33 -5.70 16.00 0.12
C LEU A 33 -4.90 17.23 0.57
N ALA A 34 -5.58 18.37 0.73
CA ALA A 34 -4.97 19.61 1.21
C ALA A 34 -4.51 19.51 2.67
N ALA A 35 -5.22 18.76 3.52
CA ALA A 35 -4.85 18.50 4.91
C ALA A 35 -3.55 17.68 5.04
N THR A 36 -3.28 16.84 4.04
CA THR A 36 -2.14 15.91 4.04
C THR A 36 -1.28 16.12 2.79
N PRO A 37 -0.53 17.24 2.68
CA PRO A 37 0.29 17.50 1.49
C PRO A 37 1.40 16.46 1.32
N LEU A 38 1.65 16.05 0.09
CA LEU A 38 2.74 15.15 -0.27
C LEU A 38 4.10 15.88 -0.24
N PRO A 39 5.22 15.17 0.01
CA PRO A 39 6.54 15.76 -0.09
C PRO A 39 6.95 16.02 -1.54
N GLU A 40 8.05 16.74 -1.72
CA GLU A 40 8.59 17.08 -3.04
C GLU A 40 8.88 15.81 -3.87
N GLY A 41 8.63 15.90 -5.18
CA GLY A 41 8.80 14.78 -6.10
C GLY A 41 7.59 13.86 -6.19
N GLN A 42 6.47 14.21 -5.56
CA GLN A 42 5.19 13.50 -5.66
C GLN A 42 4.03 14.49 -5.81
N ARG A 43 2.87 13.97 -6.19
CA ARG A 43 1.65 14.76 -6.42
C ARG A 43 0.40 13.88 -6.28
N TYR A 44 -0.70 14.49 -5.87
CA TYR A 44 -2.02 13.87 -6.00
C TYR A 44 -2.54 14.02 -7.43
N THR A 45 -3.12 12.96 -7.97
CA THR A 45 -3.68 12.91 -9.33
C THR A 45 -4.99 12.14 -9.34
N LEU A 46 -5.69 12.14 -10.48
CA LEU A 46 -6.87 11.32 -10.72
C LEU A 46 -6.50 10.07 -11.52
N ARG A 47 -7.09 8.95 -11.11
CA ARG A 47 -6.98 7.66 -11.80
C ARG A 47 -8.34 7.03 -12.02
N LEU A 48 -8.40 6.05 -12.92
CA LEU A 48 -9.55 5.14 -12.99
C LEU A 48 -9.77 4.46 -11.63
N LEU A 49 -11.03 4.15 -11.32
CA LEU A 49 -11.33 3.32 -10.16
C LEU A 49 -10.56 1.99 -10.26
N ARG A 50 -9.95 1.58 -9.15
CA ARG A 50 -9.30 0.27 -9.01
C ARG A 50 -10.37 -0.81 -8.80
N ALA A 51 -9.96 -2.08 -8.85
CA ALA A 51 -10.87 -3.18 -8.56
C ALA A 51 -11.50 -3.05 -7.17
N GLY A 52 -12.79 -3.40 -7.10
CA GLY A 52 -13.63 -3.23 -5.92
C GLY A 52 -15.08 -3.01 -6.33
N TYR A 53 -15.78 -2.13 -5.61
CA TYR A 53 -17.21 -1.91 -5.72
C TYR A 53 -17.53 -0.40 -5.73
N LEU A 54 -18.53 -0.02 -6.51
CA LEU A 54 -19.05 1.34 -6.55
C LEU A 54 -20.54 1.30 -6.22
N TYR A 55 -20.94 2.08 -5.22
CA TYR A 55 -22.33 2.22 -4.82
C TYR A 55 -22.84 3.63 -5.10
N VAL A 56 -24.04 3.70 -5.66
CA VAL A 56 -24.67 4.96 -6.06
C VAL A 56 -26.09 5.03 -5.53
N PHE A 57 -26.45 6.14 -4.90
CA PHE A 57 -27.82 6.42 -4.48
C PHE A 57 -28.35 7.69 -5.12
N ASN A 58 -29.45 7.55 -5.87
CA ASN A 58 -30.22 8.68 -6.35
C ASN A 58 -31.31 9.03 -5.34
N LYS A 59 -31.09 10.10 -4.56
CA LYS A 59 -31.96 10.49 -3.45
C LYS A 59 -33.38 10.79 -3.89
N LEU A 60 -33.54 11.53 -5.00
CA LEU A 60 -34.86 11.94 -5.47
C LEU A 60 -35.68 10.76 -5.98
N ARG A 61 -35.01 9.79 -6.64
CA ARG A 61 -35.67 8.58 -7.14
C ARG A 61 -35.83 7.49 -6.09
N GLY A 62 -35.13 7.59 -4.97
CA GLY A 62 -35.06 6.53 -3.96
C GLY A 62 -34.56 5.22 -4.58
N ARG A 63 -33.43 5.27 -5.32
CA ARG A 63 -32.89 4.12 -6.06
C ARG A 63 -31.41 3.94 -5.76
N TRP A 64 -31.04 2.72 -5.40
CA TRP A 64 -29.67 2.26 -5.24
C TRP A 64 -29.21 1.50 -6.47
N MET A 65 -27.94 1.69 -6.83
CA MET A 65 -27.24 0.94 -7.85
C MET A 65 -25.89 0.49 -7.28
N GLY A 66 -25.49 -0.73 -7.58
CA GLY A 66 -24.21 -1.33 -7.18
C GLY A 66 -23.49 -1.88 -8.39
N TYR A 67 -22.21 -1.57 -8.50
CA TYR A 67 -21.34 -1.97 -9.59
C TYR A 67 -20.12 -2.71 -9.04
N VAL A 68 -19.74 -3.80 -9.71
CA VAL A 68 -18.38 -4.33 -9.59
C VAL A 68 -17.48 -3.50 -10.48
N VAL A 69 -16.35 -3.07 -9.93
CA VAL A 69 -15.28 -2.40 -10.66
C VAL A 69 -14.22 -3.42 -11.00
N THR A 70 -13.96 -3.64 -12.29
CA THR A 70 -12.86 -4.51 -12.75
C THR A 70 -11.50 -3.85 -12.53
N ASP A 71 -10.40 -4.61 -12.60
CA ASP A 71 -9.02 -4.07 -12.58
C ASP A 71 -8.76 -2.96 -13.62
N LYS A 72 -9.52 -2.97 -14.73
CA LYS A 72 -9.39 -2.03 -15.85
C LYS A 72 -10.31 -0.81 -15.71
N GLY A 73 -10.98 -0.65 -14.56
CA GLY A 73 -11.89 0.46 -14.27
C GLY A 73 -13.24 0.40 -15.01
N TYR A 74 -13.65 -0.76 -15.51
CA TYR A 74 -15.01 -0.98 -16.02
C TYR A 74 -15.99 -1.30 -14.90
N LEU A 75 -17.22 -0.83 -15.05
CA LEU A 75 -18.36 -0.98 -14.16
C LEU A 75 -19.31 -2.05 -14.71
N ILE A 76 -19.63 -3.04 -13.88
CA ILE A 76 -20.63 -4.07 -14.16
C ILE A 76 -21.74 -3.93 -13.13
N GLU A 77 -22.91 -3.45 -13.55
CA GLU A 77 -24.08 -3.33 -12.66
C GLU A 77 -24.53 -4.73 -12.23
N TYR A 78 -24.61 -4.96 -10.92
CA TYR A 78 -25.13 -6.21 -10.36
C TYR A 78 -26.30 -5.97 -9.40
N VAL A 79 -26.44 -4.75 -8.87
CA VAL A 79 -27.53 -4.35 -7.99
C VAL A 79 -28.28 -3.16 -8.55
N ASN A 80 -29.61 -3.26 -8.54
CA ASN A 80 -30.51 -2.14 -8.73
C ASN A 80 -31.76 -2.36 -7.88
N LEU A 81 -31.96 -1.54 -6.85
CA LEU A 81 -33.09 -1.73 -5.93
C LEU A 81 -33.66 -0.42 -5.39
N PRO A 82 -34.98 -0.38 -5.13
CA PRO A 82 -35.65 0.75 -4.47
C PRO A 82 -35.18 0.95 -3.01
N GLN A 83 -35.20 2.20 -2.55
CA GLN A 83 -34.84 2.60 -1.18
C GLN A 83 -35.63 1.88 -0.10
N ASP A 84 -36.95 1.71 -0.31
CA ASP A 84 -37.83 1.01 0.61
C ASP A 84 -37.49 -0.49 0.71
N GLU A 85 -37.08 -1.10 -0.41
CA GLU A 85 -36.55 -2.47 -0.42
C GLU A 85 -35.24 -2.56 0.38
N ALA A 86 -34.32 -1.61 0.19
CA ALA A 86 -33.05 -1.53 0.93
C ALA A 86 -33.25 -1.37 2.45
N MET A 87 -34.16 -0.48 2.85
CA MET A 87 -34.48 -0.23 4.26
C MET A 87 -35.17 -1.42 4.93
N ALA A 88 -35.89 -2.24 4.16
CA ALA A 88 -36.61 -3.42 4.64
C ALA A 88 -35.73 -4.68 4.75
N ILE A 89 -34.44 -4.61 4.38
CA ILE A 89 -33.49 -5.71 4.56
C ILE A 89 -33.44 -6.11 6.04
N ASP A 90 -33.50 -7.42 6.28
CA ASP A 90 -33.31 -8.02 7.60
C ASP A 90 -31.99 -8.82 7.56
N PRO A 91 -30.89 -8.28 8.11
CA PRO A 91 -29.58 -8.93 8.03
C PRO A 91 -29.58 -10.35 8.61
N GLU A 92 -30.43 -10.60 9.61
CA GLU A 92 -30.50 -11.86 10.36
C GLU A 92 -31.36 -12.93 9.68
N LYS A 93 -32.05 -12.62 8.57
CA LYS A 93 -32.97 -13.56 7.92
C LYS A 93 -32.65 -13.75 6.44
N PRO A 94 -32.73 -14.99 5.92
CA PRO A 94 -32.69 -15.21 4.48
C PRO A 94 -33.84 -14.51 3.77
N GLN A 95 -33.55 -13.76 2.71
CA GLN A 95 -34.55 -13.05 1.91
C GLN A 95 -34.31 -13.27 0.41
N PRO A 96 -35.34 -13.15 -0.45
CA PRO A 96 -35.15 -13.26 -1.91
C PRO A 96 -34.15 -12.26 -2.49
N ILE A 97 -33.93 -11.13 -1.80
CA ILE A 97 -32.96 -10.10 -2.20
C ILE A 97 -31.51 -10.57 -2.03
N ASP A 98 -31.24 -11.58 -1.20
CA ASP A 98 -29.88 -12.04 -0.88
C ASP A 98 -29.10 -12.43 -2.15
N GLY A 99 -29.74 -13.15 -3.08
CA GLY A 99 -29.11 -13.51 -4.36
C GLY A 99 -28.90 -12.33 -5.32
N ARG A 100 -29.57 -11.19 -5.11
CA ARG A 100 -29.38 -9.95 -5.89
C ARG A 100 -28.29 -9.06 -5.29
N LEU A 101 -27.96 -9.23 -4.01
CA LEU A 101 -26.90 -8.47 -3.33
C LEU A 101 -25.54 -9.11 -3.47
N GLN A 102 -25.47 -10.37 -3.93
CA GLN A 102 -24.23 -11.05 -4.22
C GLN A 102 -23.59 -10.51 -5.51
N PRO A 103 -22.35 -10.02 -5.45
CA PRO A 103 -21.63 -9.65 -6.66
C PRO A 103 -21.34 -10.88 -7.53
N PRO A 104 -21.20 -10.69 -8.86
CA PRO A 104 -20.61 -11.73 -9.70
C PRO A 104 -19.22 -12.10 -9.16
N PRO A 105 -18.78 -13.36 -9.36
CA PRO A 105 -17.47 -13.81 -8.91
C PRO A 105 -16.34 -12.91 -9.47
N GLU A 106 -15.33 -12.64 -8.64
CA GLU A 106 -14.29 -11.60 -8.81
C GLU A 106 -13.50 -11.65 -10.13
N GLU A 107 -13.56 -12.75 -10.89
CA GLU A 107 -12.80 -12.91 -12.15
C GLU A 107 -13.54 -12.45 -13.41
N GLN A 108 -14.68 -11.75 -13.31
CA GLN A 108 -15.41 -11.34 -14.49
C GLN A 108 -14.70 -10.20 -15.26
N GLU A 109 -13.82 -10.57 -16.19
CA GLU A 109 -13.27 -9.62 -17.15
C GLU A 109 -14.37 -9.05 -18.04
N PHE A 110 -14.34 -7.74 -18.28
CA PHE A 110 -15.26 -7.07 -19.20
C PHE A 110 -15.04 -7.57 -20.64
N ALA A 111 -15.82 -8.58 -21.05
CA ALA A 111 -15.63 -9.34 -22.28
C ALA A 111 -15.66 -8.50 -23.57
N CYS A 112 -16.30 -7.33 -23.53
CA CYS A 112 -16.45 -6.45 -24.68
C CYS A 112 -15.50 -5.25 -24.68
N ALA A 113 -14.39 -5.30 -23.94
CA ALA A 113 -13.45 -4.19 -23.84
C ALA A 113 -12.89 -3.75 -25.19
N ALA A 114 -12.84 -4.61 -26.20
CA ALA A 114 -12.38 -4.26 -27.55
C ALA A 114 -13.41 -3.47 -28.38
N ASN A 115 -14.70 -3.52 -28.03
CA ASN A 115 -15.76 -2.81 -28.75
C ASN A 115 -16.01 -1.44 -28.08
N PRO A 116 -15.73 -0.31 -28.76
CA PRO A 116 -16.03 1.03 -28.26
C PRO A 116 -17.47 1.20 -27.75
N ASP A 117 -18.45 0.65 -28.46
CA ASP A 117 -19.88 0.81 -28.13
C ASP A 117 -20.26 0.17 -26.79
N HIS A 118 -19.45 -0.77 -26.30
CA HIS A 118 -19.62 -1.39 -24.99
C HIS A 118 -18.63 -0.83 -23.95
N ALA A 119 -17.42 -0.47 -24.36
CA ALA A 119 -16.38 0.02 -23.45
C ALA A 119 -16.68 1.40 -22.86
N TYR A 120 -17.30 2.31 -23.62
CA TYR A 120 -17.66 3.64 -23.13
C TYR A 120 -18.75 3.62 -22.05
N PRO A 121 -19.91 2.96 -22.26
CA PRO A 121 -20.90 2.83 -21.18
C PRO A 121 -20.33 2.09 -19.97
N GLY A 122 -19.44 1.12 -20.19
CA GLY A 122 -18.75 0.41 -19.11
C GLY A 122 -17.87 1.28 -18.22
N ARG A 123 -17.66 2.58 -18.49
CA ARG A 123 -16.88 3.48 -17.62
C ARG A 123 -17.72 4.57 -16.95
N CYS A 124 -19.01 4.61 -17.26
CA CYS A 124 -19.89 5.68 -16.82
C CYS A 124 -21.11 5.10 -16.11
N ILE A 125 -21.52 5.77 -15.04
CA ILE A 125 -22.85 5.56 -14.47
C ILE A 125 -23.85 6.41 -15.26
N MET A 126 -24.98 5.81 -15.62
CA MET A 126 -26.08 6.52 -16.26
C MET A 126 -27.07 6.95 -15.20
N ILE A 127 -27.35 8.26 -15.10
CA ILE A 127 -28.36 8.77 -14.16
C ILE A 127 -29.69 8.96 -14.90
N PRO A 128 -30.72 8.14 -14.62
CA PRO A 128 -31.98 8.25 -15.35
C PRO A 128 -32.75 9.52 -14.98
N ASN A 129 -33.20 10.29 -15.99
CA ASN A 129 -33.84 11.61 -15.82
C ASN A 129 -32.96 12.57 -14.99
N ALA A 130 -31.68 12.67 -15.37
CA ALA A 130 -30.69 13.49 -14.68
C ALA A 130 -31.07 14.99 -14.66
N ASP A 131 -31.87 15.46 -15.61
CA ASP A 131 -32.44 16.82 -15.69
C ASP A 131 -33.33 17.15 -14.49
N ARG A 132 -33.93 16.12 -13.88
CA ARG A 132 -34.84 16.25 -12.73
C ARG A 132 -34.23 15.79 -11.42
N ALA A 133 -33.16 15.00 -11.47
CA ALA A 133 -32.46 14.55 -10.28
C ALA A 133 -31.75 15.71 -9.56
N ASP A 134 -31.48 15.53 -8.27
CA ASP A 134 -30.76 16.52 -7.47
C ASP A 134 -29.56 15.86 -6.78
N THR A 135 -29.73 15.33 -5.57
CA THR A 135 -28.62 14.73 -4.83
C THR A 135 -28.32 13.30 -5.31
N ILE A 136 -27.07 13.08 -5.73
CA ILE A 136 -26.49 11.76 -5.95
C ILE A 136 -25.42 11.51 -4.90
N TYR A 137 -25.47 10.36 -4.25
CA TYR A 137 -24.39 9.89 -3.39
C TYR A 137 -23.60 8.81 -4.13
N LEU A 138 -22.28 8.86 -4.04
CA LEU A 138 -21.38 7.87 -4.62
C LEU A 138 -20.36 7.46 -3.57
N THR A 139 -19.99 6.19 -3.52
CA THR A 139 -18.83 5.77 -2.74
C THR A 139 -18.17 4.56 -3.37
N PHE A 140 -16.85 4.56 -3.31
CA PHE A 140 -16.04 3.40 -3.66
C PHE A 140 -15.81 2.56 -2.40
N SER A 141 -15.77 1.24 -2.57
CA SER A 141 -15.42 0.30 -1.51
C SER A 141 -14.56 -0.82 -2.09
N ASP A 142 -13.56 -1.26 -1.35
CA ASP A 142 -12.75 -2.43 -1.69
C ASP A 142 -13.45 -3.75 -1.32
N VAL A 143 -14.53 -3.71 -0.55
CA VAL A 143 -15.30 -4.88 -0.11
C VAL A 143 -16.75 -4.79 -0.59
N ALA A 144 -17.35 -5.94 -0.89
CA ALA A 144 -18.77 -5.98 -1.20
C ALA A 144 -19.59 -5.70 0.06
N TRP A 145 -20.55 -4.78 -0.02
CA TRP A 145 -21.47 -4.51 1.08
C TRP A 145 -22.29 -5.75 1.44
N THR A 146 -22.23 -6.13 2.72
CA THR A 146 -23.11 -7.13 3.32
C THR A 146 -24.55 -6.61 3.42
N LYS A 147 -25.50 -7.47 3.77
CA LYS A 147 -26.90 -7.06 4.03
C LYS A 147 -26.99 -5.98 5.12
N ARG A 148 -26.16 -6.08 6.14
CA ARG A 148 -26.13 -5.11 7.24
C ARG A 148 -25.63 -3.76 6.75
N VAL A 149 -24.51 -3.73 6.02
CA VAL A 149 -23.96 -2.50 5.45
C VAL A 149 -24.96 -1.85 4.48
N TRP A 150 -25.58 -2.63 3.59
CA TRP A 150 -26.64 -2.14 2.70
C TRP A 150 -27.79 -1.47 3.46
N LYS A 151 -28.28 -2.12 4.51
CA LYS A 151 -29.37 -1.60 5.33
C LYS A 151 -28.96 -0.30 6.03
N GLU A 152 -27.78 -0.27 6.63
CA GLU A 152 -27.30 0.88 7.40
C GLU A 152 -27.05 2.11 6.51
N HIS A 153 -26.55 1.93 5.28
CA HIS A 153 -26.52 3.01 4.28
C HIS A 153 -27.93 3.46 3.87
N ALA A 154 -28.86 2.52 3.69
CA ALA A 154 -30.24 2.84 3.36
C ALA A 154 -30.93 3.63 4.48
N THR A 155 -30.78 3.22 5.74
CA THR A 155 -31.35 3.91 6.91
C THR A 155 -30.53 5.13 7.34
N ASN A 156 -29.33 5.32 6.80
CA ASN A 156 -28.32 6.28 7.25
C ASN A 156 -27.99 6.13 8.73
N GLU A 157 -27.89 4.88 9.16
CA GLU A 157 -27.42 4.55 10.49
C GLU A 157 -25.98 5.04 10.65
N ASN A 158 -25.70 5.66 11.80
CA ASN A 158 -24.41 6.27 12.14
C ASN A 158 -23.85 7.26 11.08
N GLY A 159 -24.71 7.82 10.21
CA GLY A 159 -24.27 8.75 9.18
C GLY A 159 -23.54 8.09 7.99
N ARG A 160 -23.63 6.76 7.82
CA ARG A 160 -22.94 6.03 6.73
C ARG A 160 -23.20 6.59 5.34
N ARG A 161 -24.44 7.00 5.04
CA ARG A 161 -24.77 7.63 3.74
C ARG A 161 -24.22 9.05 3.64
N ASP A 162 -24.11 9.76 4.76
CA ASP A 162 -23.55 11.12 4.78
C ASP A 162 -22.02 11.12 4.57
N ALA A 163 -21.34 10.00 4.86
CA ALA A 163 -19.94 9.76 4.53
C ALA A 163 -19.70 9.44 3.03
N MET A 164 -20.75 9.26 2.23
CA MET A 164 -20.61 9.09 0.78
C MET A 164 -20.38 10.44 0.08
N ARG A 165 -19.65 10.42 -1.04
CA ARG A 165 -19.47 11.59 -1.91
C ARG A 165 -20.82 12.10 -2.40
N ARG A 166 -21.19 13.31 -1.97
CA ARG A 166 -22.44 13.96 -2.36
C ARG A 166 -22.21 14.91 -3.54
N ILE A 167 -22.95 14.70 -4.63
CA ILE A 167 -22.97 15.56 -5.82
C ILE A 167 -24.38 16.17 -5.99
N SER A 168 -24.46 17.48 -6.24
CA SER A 168 -25.72 18.13 -6.60
C SER A 168 -25.83 18.30 -8.12
N LEU A 169 -26.78 17.60 -8.71
CA LEU A 169 -27.13 17.78 -10.12
C LEU A 169 -27.86 19.10 -10.37
N ALA A 170 -28.50 19.68 -9.36
CA ALA A 170 -29.08 21.02 -9.46
C ALA A 170 -27.99 22.09 -9.62
N GLU A 171 -26.93 22.05 -8.81
CA GLU A 171 -25.76 22.92 -8.96
C GLU A 171 -25.04 22.66 -10.29
N TRP A 172 -24.89 21.39 -10.68
CA TRP A 172 -24.26 21.03 -11.94
C TRP A 172 -24.97 21.62 -13.16
N ARG A 173 -26.31 21.61 -13.19
CA ARG A 173 -27.09 22.31 -14.22
C ARG A 173 -26.86 23.83 -14.22
N GLY A 174 -26.51 24.40 -13.07
CA GLY A 174 -26.10 25.79 -12.93
C GLY A 174 -24.68 26.10 -13.42
N GLY A 175 -23.88 25.08 -13.76
CA GLY A 175 -22.59 25.20 -14.43
C GLY A 175 -21.41 24.54 -13.71
N SER A 176 -21.51 24.30 -12.39
CA SER A 176 -20.46 23.66 -11.60
C SER A 176 -21.00 23.09 -10.30
N THR A 177 -20.37 22.03 -9.79
CA THR A 177 -20.60 21.52 -8.43
C THR A 177 -19.26 21.02 -7.88
N GLN A 178 -19.15 20.95 -6.55
CA GLN A 178 -17.92 20.50 -5.91
C GLN A 178 -17.65 19.03 -6.26
N TYR A 179 -16.37 18.67 -6.40
CA TYR A 179 -15.88 17.32 -6.68
C TYR A 179 -16.24 16.79 -8.06
N ALA A 180 -16.65 17.67 -8.97
CA ALA A 180 -16.98 17.32 -10.33
C ALA A 180 -16.45 18.36 -11.32
N ASP A 181 -16.17 17.90 -12.53
CA ASP A 181 -15.87 18.74 -13.68
C ASP A 181 -16.39 18.07 -14.96
N ARG A 182 -16.27 18.73 -16.10
CA ARG A 182 -16.80 18.25 -17.38
C ARG A 182 -16.02 17.03 -17.89
N LEU A 183 -16.71 16.06 -18.46
CA LEU A 183 -16.08 14.85 -19.01
C LEU A 183 -15.20 15.13 -20.25
N ASP A 184 -15.43 16.23 -20.96
CA ASP A 184 -14.54 16.69 -22.03
C ASP A 184 -13.12 17.04 -21.52
N LYS A 185 -12.91 17.13 -20.21
CA LYS A 185 -11.59 17.28 -19.58
C LYS A 185 -10.91 15.97 -19.21
N VAL A 186 -11.50 14.81 -19.51
CA VAL A 186 -10.91 13.51 -19.13
C VAL A 186 -9.50 13.33 -19.69
N GLY A 187 -9.21 13.85 -20.89
CA GLY A 187 -7.87 13.82 -21.48
C GLY A 187 -6.83 14.64 -20.71
N ASP A 188 -7.27 15.73 -20.07
CA ASP A 188 -6.40 16.67 -19.36
C ASP A 188 -6.17 16.24 -17.90
N TYR A 189 -7.16 15.57 -17.29
CA TYR A 189 -7.18 15.32 -15.84
C TYR A 189 -6.87 13.87 -15.46
N LEU A 190 -7.15 12.90 -16.32
CA LEU A 190 -7.01 11.48 -15.99
C LEU A 190 -5.60 10.99 -16.30
N SER A 191 -4.95 10.35 -15.32
CA SER A 191 -3.60 9.79 -15.54
C SER A 191 -3.58 8.77 -16.67
N GLU A 192 -4.54 7.84 -16.71
CA GLU A 192 -4.65 6.82 -17.76
C GLU A 192 -4.88 7.39 -19.17
N ALA A 193 -5.30 8.66 -19.31
CA ALA A 193 -5.44 9.30 -20.62
C ALA A 193 -4.09 9.59 -21.30
N ASN A 194 -2.99 9.59 -20.54
CA ASN A 194 -1.63 9.78 -21.07
C ASN A 194 -0.97 8.49 -21.56
N TYR A 195 -1.68 7.35 -21.50
CA TYR A 195 -1.14 6.03 -21.79
C TYR A 195 -2.04 5.32 -22.82
N HIS A 196 -1.43 4.68 -23.82
CA HIS A 196 -2.15 3.93 -24.85
C HIS A 196 -3.00 2.78 -24.29
N TRP A 197 -3.99 2.34 -25.05
CA TRP A 197 -4.74 1.14 -24.64
C TRP A 197 -4.05 -0.13 -25.14
N THR A 198 -3.79 -1.09 -24.24
CA THR A 198 -3.19 -2.39 -24.58
C THR A 198 -4.25 -3.52 -24.60
N PRO A 199 -4.41 -4.26 -25.71
CA PRO A 199 -5.36 -5.39 -25.79
C PRO A 199 -4.89 -6.64 -25.03
N VAL A 200 -5.86 -7.41 -24.50
CA VAL A 200 -5.68 -8.60 -23.65
C VAL A 200 -4.91 -9.76 -24.33
N ASN A 201 -4.88 -9.82 -25.68
CA ASN A 201 -4.35 -10.99 -26.40
C ASN A 201 -2.83 -11.00 -26.59
N GLN A 202 -2.09 -10.03 -26.06
CA GLN A 202 -0.63 -10.12 -25.98
C GLN A 202 -0.22 -10.76 -24.64
N HIS A 203 -0.37 -12.10 -24.59
CA HIS A 203 0.28 -13.03 -23.65
C HIS A 203 0.42 -12.56 -22.18
N GLY A 204 -0.61 -12.74 -21.35
CA GLY A 204 -0.46 -12.96 -19.89
C GLY A 204 0.19 -11.85 -19.06
N SER A 205 0.62 -10.77 -19.70
CA SER A 205 1.08 -9.54 -19.09
C SER A 205 -0.01 -8.52 -19.37
N SER A 206 -0.68 -8.04 -18.32
CA SER A 206 -1.08 -6.62 -18.28
C SER A 206 0.04 -5.84 -18.95
N GLY A 207 -0.27 -5.01 -19.95
CA GLY A 207 0.74 -4.23 -20.65
C GLY A 207 1.42 -3.32 -19.63
N ASN A 208 2.44 -3.84 -18.97
CA ASN A 208 3.13 -3.16 -17.89
C ASN A 208 3.92 -2.09 -18.58
N TYR A 209 3.37 -0.89 -18.52
CA TYR A 209 4.18 0.29 -18.66
C TYR A 209 5.30 0.18 -17.62
N ILE A 210 6.53 0.02 -18.10
CA ILE A 210 7.73 -0.03 -17.27
C ILE A 210 8.37 1.35 -17.37
N GLY A 211 8.87 1.85 -16.24
CA GLY A 211 9.43 3.18 -16.09
C GLY A 211 8.38 4.27 -15.96
N THR A 212 7.14 3.98 -15.55
CA THR A 212 6.11 5.01 -15.37
C THR A 212 6.31 5.79 -14.07
N ALA A 213 5.67 6.97 -13.99
CA ALA A 213 5.46 7.68 -12.74
C ALA A 213 4.55 6.96 -11.72
N PHE A 214 4.08 5.74 -12.03
CA PHE A 214 3.16 4.91 -11.25
C PHE A 214 3.69 3.48 -10.99
N ASP A 215 4.92 3.15 -11.39
CA ASP A 215 5.48 1.79 -11.29
C ASP A 215 5.54 1.26 -9.86
N PHE A 216 5.56 2.18 -8.89
CA PHE A 216 5.51 1.85 -7.48
C PHE A 216 4.11 1.44 -7.00
N SER A 217 3.05 1.85 -7.70
CA SER A 217 1.66 1.65 -7.26
C SER A 217 1.30 0.16 -7.36
N PRO A 218 0.61 -0.41 -6.37
CA PRO A 218 0.08 -1.77 -6.47
C PRO A 218 -1.05 -1.88 -7.50
N PHE A 219 -1.57 -0.75 -7.99
CA PHE A 219 -2.67 -0.68 -8.95
C PHE A 219 -2.17 -0.32 -10.35
N PHE A 220 -2.21 -1.28 -11.27
CA PHE A 220 -1.72 -1.11 -12.64
C PHE A 220 -2.37 0.06 -13.37
N ILE A 221 -1.58 0.75 -14.20
CA ILE A 221 -2.09 1.81 -15.07
C ILE A 221 -2.70 1.21 -16.34
N ASN A 222 -3.98 1.47 -16.54
CA ASN A 222 -4.76 0.92 -17.65
C ASN A 222 -5.05 2.02 -18.66
N GLY A 223 -4.09 2.25 -19.57
CA GLY A 223 -4.14 3.36 -20.50
C GLY A 223 -5.39 3.39 -21.39
N ILE A 224 -5.86 4.61 -21.67
CA ILE A 224 -7.09 4.88 -22.43
C ILE A 224 -6.93 5.95 -23.50
N GLN A 225 -5.71 6.43 -23.76
CA GLN A 225 -5.42 7.56 -24.64
C GLN A 225 -6.18 7.48 -25.98
N ASP A 226 -6.11 6.33 -26.65
CA ASP A 226 -6.74 6.09 -27.96
C ASP A 226 -8.28 6.08 -27.93
N ARG A 227 -8.87 6.15 -26.73
CA ARG A 227 -10.31 6.05 -26.47
C ARG A 227 -10.92 7.32 -25.89
N VAL A 228 -10.10 8.31 -25.52
CA VAL A 228 -10.54 9.56 -24.90
C VAL A 228 -11.56 10.27 -25.79
N GLU A 229 -11.21 10.52 -27.06
CA GLU A 229 -12.07 11.25 -27.98
C GLU A 229 -13.41 10.53 -28.24
N GLY A 230 -13.36 9.20 -28.38
CA GLY A 230 -14.55 8.39 -28.57
C GLY A 230 -15.46 8.37 -27.34
N LEU A 231 -14.88 8.30 -26.14
CA LEU A 231 -15.60 8.37 -24.87
C LEU A 231 -16.31 9.71 -24.69
N GLN A 232 -15.63 10.82 -25.00
CA GLN A 232 -16.21 12.17 -24.93
C GLN A 232 -17.41 12.29 -25.86
N ARG A 233 -17.23 11.95 -27.15
CA ARG A 233 -18.33 12.00 -28.14
C ARG A 233 -19.49 11.10 -27.76
N TRP A 234 -19.22 9.91 -27.23
CA TRP A 234 -20.28 9.01 -26.76
C TRP A 234 -21.04 9.63 -25.59
N ALA A 235 -20.33 10.17 -24.59
CA ALA A 235 -20.94 10.76 -23.40
C ALA A 235 -21.81 11.98 -23.76
N ASP A 236 -21.33 12.86 -24.63
CA ASP A 236 -22.08 14.02 -25.10
C ASP A 236 -23.39 13.59 -25.78
N LYS A 237 -23.36 12.57 -26.64
CA LYS A 237 -24.56 12.01 -27.28
C LYS A 237 -25.57 11.45 -26.28
N GLN A 238 -25.10 10.87 -25.17
CA GLN A 238 -26.01 10.36 -24.13
C GLN A 238 -26.66 11.48 -23.31
N ALA A 239 -25.96 12.61 -23.13
CA ALA A 239 -26.44 13.72 -22.32
C ALA A 239 -27.25 14.76 -23.12
N GLU A 240 -27.06 14.83 -24.45
CA GLU A 240 -27.77 15.73 -25.38
C GLU A 240 -29.30 15.70 -25.23
N PRO A 241 -29.99 14.54 -25.14
CA PRO A 241 -31.45 14.52 -25.01
C PRO A 241 -32.01 15.19 -23.75
N LEU A 242 -31.17 15.35 -22.72
CA LEU A 242 -31.52 15.98 -21.45
C LEU A 242 -30.94 17.40 -21.33
N GLU A 243 -30.28 17.91 -22.38
CA GLU A 243 -29.54 19.19 -22.36
C GLU A 243 -28.55 19.28 -21.19
N MET A 244 -27.94 18.16 -20.83
CA MET A 244 -26.98 18.07 -19.74
C MET A 244 -25.54 17.95 -20.24
N THR A 245 -24.59 18.33 -19.40
CA THR A 245 -23.16 18.10 -19.66
C THR A 245 -22.71 16.83 -18.90
N PRO A 246 -22.02 15.87 -19.55
CA PRO A 246 -21.47 14.72 -18.85
C PRO A 246 -20.35 15.15 -17.88
N MET A 247 -20.22 14.46 -16.75
CA MET A 247 -19.30 14.85 -15.67
C MET A 247 -18.27 13.77 -15.33
N LEU A 248 -17.10 14.21 -14.91
CA LEU A 248 -16.15 13.50 -14.07
C LEU A 248 -16.50 13.74 -12.60
N VAL A 249 -16.32 12.74 -11.74
CA VAL A 249 -16.50 12.88 -10.30
C VAL A 249 -15.28 12.30 -9.60
N GLY A 250 -14.64 13.07 -8.73
CA GLY A 250 -13.56 12.59 -7.85
C GLY A 250 -14.14 11.90 -6.62
N LEU A 251 -13.70 10.67 -6.34
CA LEU A 251 -14.08 9.87 -5.19
C LEU A 251 -12.89 9.68 -4.25
N GLU A 252 -13.19 9.68 -2.95
CA GLU A 252 -12.26 9.22 -1.91
C GLU A 252 -11.85 7.76 -2.17
N ASP A 253 -10.55 7.50 -2.03
CA ASP A 253 -9.96 6.16 -1.92
C ASP A 253 -8.75 6.25 -0.97
N PRO A 254 -8.96 6.56 0.32
CA PRO A 254 -7.87 6.73 1.28
C PRO A 254 -7.04 5.44 1.43
N VAL A 255 -7.67 4.27 1.32
CA VAL A 255 -6.99 2.96 1.26
C VAL A 255 -6.04 2.85 0.06
N GLY A 256 -6.48 3.31 -1.12
CA GLY A 256 -5.64 3.36 -2.31
C GLY A 256 -4.47 4.34 -2.16
N ILE A 257 -4.71 5.50 -1.55
CA ILE A 257 -3.67 6.51 -1.30
C ILE A 257 -2.62 6.00 -0.31
N THR A 258 -3.02 5.40 0.82
CA THR A 258 -2.07 4.81 1.79
C THR A 258 -1.25 3.71 1.14
N SER A 259 -1.89 2.83 0.37
CA SER A 259 -1.23 1.75 -0.38
C SER A 259 -0.21 2.29 -1.40
N ASP A 260 -0.55 3.35 -2.13
CA ASP A 260 0.35 4.02 -3.07
C ASP A 260 1.58 4.59 -2.32
N ILE A 261 1.39 5.30 -1.21
CA ILE A 261 2.49 5.89 -0.43
C ILE A 261 3.39 4.81 0.17
N ALA A 262 2.81 3.76 0.77
CA ALA A 262 3.56 2.65 1.34
C ALA A 262 4.44 1.95 0.28
N SER A 263 3.87 1.76 -0.92
CA SER A 263 4.57 1.13 -2.02
C SER A 263 5.66 2.03 -2.61
N LEU A 264 5.45 3.35 -2.62
CA LEU A 264 6.46 4.32 -3.00
C LEU A 264 7.68 4.30 -2.07
N ILE A 265 7.48 4.21 -0.75
CA ILE A 265 8.58 4.10 0.23
C ILE A 265 9.43 2.86 -0.08
N ARG A 266 8.78 1.72 -0.37
CA ARG A 266 9.49 0.48 -0.73
C ARG A 266 10.24 0.60 -2.05
N GLU A 267 9.63 1.21 -3.06
CA GLU A 267 10.27 1.38 -4.37
C GLU A 267 11.49 2.29 -4.28
N ARG A 268 11.42 3.40 -3.53
CA ARG A 268 12.56 4.28 -3.25
C ARG A 268 13.76 3.55 -2.65
N LEU A 269 13.49 2.73 -1.65
CA LEU A 269 14.53 1.93 -1.01
C LEU A 269 15.09 0.90 -2.00
N LYS A 270 14.23 0.23 -2.76
CA LYS A 270 14.62 -0.74 -3.78
C LYS A 270 15.49 -0.11 -4.87
N GLU A 271 15.13 1.06 -5.39
CA GLU A 271 15.93 1.83 -6.36
C GLU A 271 17.33 2.10 -5.82
N LYS A 272 17.44 2.54 -4.55
CA LYS A 272 18.76 2.76 -3.94
C LYS A 272 19.56 1.47 -3.76
N MET A 273 18.90 0.38 -3.35
CA MET A 273 19.55 -0.90 -3.09
C MET A 273 19.95 -1.65 -4.37
N THR A 274 19.33 -1.31 -5.51
CA THR A 274 19.59 -1.92 -6.82
C THR A 274 20.47 -1.06 -7.72
N ASP A 275 20.97 0.07 -7.22
CA ASP A 275 21.95 0.92 -7.91
C ASP A 275 23.15 0.07 -8.39
N PRO A 276 23.37 -0.06 -9.73
CA PRO A 276 24.42 -0.90 -10.28
C PRO A 276 25.82 -0.53 -9.79
N ASP A 277 26.06 0.76 -9.52
CA ASP A 277 27.36 1.24 -9.04
C ASP A 277 27.64 0.80 -7.60
N GLN A 278 26.60 0.52 -6.82
CA GLN A 278 26.66 0.19 -5.40
C GLN A 278 26.48 -1.31 -5.13
N ALA A 279 25.86 -2.06 -6.06
CA ALA A 279 25.58 -3.48 -5.91
C ALA A 279 26.82 -4.31 -5.55
N ARG A 280 27.93 -4.12 -6.27
CA ARG A 280 29.18 -4.86 -6.02
C ARG A 280 29.86 -4.44 -4.71
N PRO A 281 30.11 -3.14 -4.44
CA PRO A 281 30.66 -2.70 -3.16
C PRO A 281 29.84 -3.16 -1.95
N LEU A 282 28.52 -3.08 -2.01
CA LEU A 282 27.62 -3.52 -0.95
C LEU A 282 27.76 -5.02 -0.69
N ALA A 283 27.71 -5.85 -1.73
CA ALA A 283 27.87 -7.30 -1.60
C ALA A 283 29.23 -7.67 -0.97
N ILE A 284 30.31 -6.97 -1.36
CA ILE A 284 31.65 -7.19 -0.80
C ILE A 284 31.70 -6.78 0.68
N SER A 285 31.20 -5.59 1.05
CA SER A 285 31.19 -5.14 2.44
C SER A 285 30.35 -6.06 3.34
N SER A 286 29.18 -6.50 2.88
CA SER A 286 28.36 -7.49 3.60
C SER A 286 29.08 -8.83 3.76
N ALA A 287 29.74 -9.34 2.73
CA ALA A 287 30.50 -10.59 2.81
C ALA A 287 31.67 -10.48 3.80
N ILE A 288 32.44 -9.38 3.74
CA ILE A 288 33.53 -9.11 4.70
C ILE A 288 32.98 -9.03 6.13
N SER A 289 31.86 -8.33 6.32
CA SER A 289 31.21 -8.20 7.64
C SER A 289 30.76 -9.55 8.20
N ASN A 290 30.15 -10.40 7.37
CA ASN A 290 29.71 -11.74 7.77
C ASN A 290 30.90 -12.65 8.12
N ILE A 291 31.96 -12.64 7.31
CA ILE A 291 33.19 -13.40 7.60
C ILE A 291 33.84 -12.90 8.89
N ARG A 292 33.94 -11.58 9.06
CA ARG A 292 34.47 -10.97 10.28
C ARG A 292 33.66 -11.39 11.51
N GLN A 293 32.34 -11.34 11.43
CA GLN A 293 31.46 -11.73 12.52
C GLN A 293 31.66 -13.21 12.88
N SER A 294 31.67 -14.11 11.89
CA SER A 294 31.88 -15.54 12.10
C SER A 294 33.24 -15.87 12.73
N ILE A 295 34.31 -15.22 12.28
CA ILE A 295 35.65 -15.39 12.86
C ILE A 295 35.69 -14.91 14.32
N ARG A 296 35.05 -13.77 14.59
CA ARG A 296 34.99 -13.19 15.95
C ARG A 296 34.19 -14.08 16.90
N GLU A 297 33.04 -14.60 16.47
CA GLU A 297 32.22 -15.53 17.26
C GLU A 297 32.96 -16.85 17.53
N ASP A 298 33.66 -17.42 16.54
CA ASP A 298 34.50 -18.61 16.75
C ASP A 298 35.64 -18.33 17.74
N ALA A 299 36.27 -17.15 17.65
CA ALA A 299 37.33 -16.75 18.57
C ALA A 299 36.82 -16.58 20.01
N GLU A 300 35.65 -15.94 20.20
CA GLU A 300 34.98 -15.84 21.49
C GLU A 300 34.67 -17.23 22.06
N ASN A 301 34.09 -18.13 21.27
CA ASN A 301 33.78 -19.49 21.68
C ASN A 301 35.04 -20.28 22.08
N ARG A 302 36.13 -20.16 21.32
CA ARG A 302 37.42 -20.75 21.68
C ARG A 302 37.97 -20.16 22.98
N GLN A 303 37.81 -18.86 23.20
CA GLN A 303 38.26 -18.21 24.43
C GLN A 303 37.44 -18.64 25.64
N ILE A 304 36.12 -18.76 25.51
CA ILE A 304 35.23 -19.33 26.54
C ILE A 304 35.70 -20.74 26.90
N TYR A 305 35.89 -21.61 25.90
CA TYR A 305 36.36 -22.98 26.12
C TYR A 305 37.74 -23.05 26.76
N ARG A 306 38.68 -22.18 26.36
CA ARG A 306 40.02 -22.09 26.97
C ARG A 306 39.94 -21.69 28.44
N THR A 307 39.17 -20.65 28.75
CA THR A 307 38.98 -20.18 30.14
C THR A 307 38.31 -21.23 31.00
N GLU A 308 37.25 -21.88 30.50
CA GLU A 308 36.57 -22.97 31.21
C GLU A 308 37.52 -24.15 31.48
N ARG A 309 38.31 -24.56 30.48
CA ARG A 309 39.30 -25.63 30.65
C ARG A 309 40.38 -25.25 31.66
N GLN A 310 40.85 -23.99 31.63
CA GLN A 310 41.85 -23.49 32.57
C GLN A 310 41.29 -23.44 34.00
N ALA A 311 40.05 -22.98 34.18
CA ALA A 311 39.35 -23.00 35.46
C ALA A 311 39.20 -24.42 35.99
N TYR A 312 38.79 -25.36 35.13
CA TYR A 312 38.69 -26.77 35.49
C TYR A 312 40.06 -27.36 35.89
N GLN A 313 41.13 -27.03 35.16
CA GLN A 313 42.48 -27.49 35.48
C GLN A 313 43.02 -26.86 36.78
N LEU A 314 42.71 -25.61 37.08
CA LEU A 314 43.08 -24.95 38.34
C LEU A 314 42.34 -25.58 39.53
N THR A 315 41.04 -25.89 39.37
CA THR A 315 40.22 -26.49 40.43
C THR A 315 40.52 -27.97 40.63
N TYR A 316 40.76 -28.74 39.56
CA TYR A 316 40.81 -30.21 39.60
C TYR A 316 42.11 -30.86 39.07
N GLY A 317 43.06 -30.08 38.53
CA GLY A 317 44.23 -30.61 37.81
C GLY A 317 45.62 -30.24 38.38
N GLY A 318 45.70 -29.49 39.47
CA GLY A 318 46.97 -29.07 40.10
C GLY A 318 47.68 -30.18 40.92
N PRO A 319 48.93 -29.96 41.36
CA PRO A 319 49.63 -30.88 42.26
C PRO A 319 48.82 -31.11 43.55
N GLY A 320 48.46 -32.36 43.84
CA GLY A 320 47.61 -32.71 44.98
C GLY A 320 46.10 -32.73 44.69
N ALA A 321 45.67 -32.42 43.46
CA ALA A 321 44.25 -32.41 43.09
C ALA A 321 43.58 -33.79 43.24
N GLY A 322 44.31 -34.89 43.01
CA GLY A 322 43.82 -36.25 43.28
C GLY A 322 43.52 -36.50 44.77
N GLY A 323 44.28 -35.89 45.68
CA GLY A 323 44.03 -35.97 47.12
C GLY A 323 42.88 -35.06 47.57
N MET A 324 42.77 -33.85 47.01
CA MET A 324 41.66 -32.92 47.27
C MET A 324 40.32 -33.43 46.73
N ALA A 325 40.30 -34.09 45.56
CA ALA A 325 39.12 -34.73 45.01
C ALA A 325 38.63 -35.90 45.88
N MET A 326 39.56 -36.66 46.48
CA MET A 326 39.22 -37.73 47.41
C MET A 326 38.69 -37.18 48.75
N ALA A 327 39.27 -36.08 49.26
CA ALA A 327 38.82 -35.41 50.49
C ALA A 327 37.44 -34.74 50.34
N SER A 328 37.12 -34.21 49.16
CA SER A 328 35.82 -33.56 48.89
C SER A 328 34.65 -34.54 48.84
N LEU A 329 34.86 -35.83 48.54
CA LEU A 329 33.82 -36.86 48.68
C LEU A 329 33.29 -36.95 50.12
N PHE A 330 34.14 -36.69 51.11
CA PHE A 330 33.82 -36.81 52.53
C PHE A 330 33.57 -35.47 53.25
N SER A 331 33.68 -34.32 52.56
CA SER A 331 33.45 -32.98 53.12
C SER A 331 32.63 -32.08 52.19
N SER A 332 31.47 -31.60 52.66
CA SER A 332 30.58 -30.70 51.90
C SER A 332 31.17 -29.30 51.73
N SER A 333 31.85 -28.76 52.75
CA SER A 333 32.45 -27.43 52.69
C SER A 333 33.57 -27.32 51.66
N LEU A 334 34.36 -28.39 51.49
CA LEU A 334 35.41 -28.45 50.46
C LEU A 334 34.82 -28.59 49.04
N ARG A 335 33.62 -29.15 48.89
CA ARG A 335 32.90 -29.19 47.60
C ARG A 335 32.36 -27.83 47.22
N GLU A 336 31.71 -27.13 48.15
CA GLU A 336 31.21 -25.77 47.94
C GLU A 336 32.36 -24.83 47.57
N GLN A 337 33.48 -24.89 48.28
CA GLN A 337 34.66 -24.08 47.99
C GLN A 337 35.26 -24.37 46.59
N GLN A 338 35.22 -25.62 46.11
CA GLN A 338 35.65 -25.97 44.75
C GLN A 338 34.68 -25.46 43.68
N GLN A 339 33.38 -25.53 43.94
CA GLN A 339 32.36 -25.00 43.03
C GLN A 339 32.42 -23.47 42.95
N GLU A 340 32.55 -22.77 44.07
CA GLU A 340 32.74 -21.32 44.09
C GLU A 340 34.00 -20.89 43.34
N MET A 341 35.09 -21.66 43.48
CA MET A 341 36.32 -21.41 42.74
C MET A 341 36.14 -21.63 41.24
N LEU A 342 35.48 -22.70 40.82
CA LEU A 342 35.19 -22.96 39.40
C LEU A 342 34.32 -21.83 38.81
N GLU A 343 33.20 -21.49 39.45
CA GLU A 343 32.28 -20.44 38.98
C GLU A 343 32.95 -19.07 38.90
N ARG A 344 33.88 -18.76 39.81
CA ARG A 344 34.64 -17.51 39.81
C ARG A 344 35.58 -17.35 38.60
N TRP A 345 36.10 -18.45 38.05
CA TRP A 345 37.13 -18.42 37.01
C TRP A 345 36.69 -19.00 35.66
N ARG A 346 35.51 -19.62 35.58
CA ARG A 346 34.99 -20.28 34.36
C ARG A 346 34.57 -19.31 33.26
N HIS A 347 34.27 -18.06 33.59
CA HIS A 347 33.83 -17.06 32.62
C HIS A 347 34.97 -16.12 32.20
N PRO A 348 35.23 -15.94 30.90
CA PRO A 348 36.21 -14.97 30.42
C PRO A 348 35.75 -13.53 30.73
N THR A 349 36.70 -12.62 30.93
CA THR A 349 36.39 -11.20 31.11
C THR A 349 36.02 -10.55 29.76
N PRO A 350 35.26 -9.43 29.76
CA PRO A 350 34.94 -8.70 28.53
C PRO A 350 36.18 -8.27 27.73
N SER A 351 37.27 -7.94 28.42
CA SER A 351 38.55 -7.62 27.77
C SER A 351 39.18 -8.84 27.10
N GLN A 352 39.12 -10.03 27.71
CA GLN A 352 39.64 -11.25 27.10
C GLN A 352 38.87 -11.64 25.84
N LEU A 353 37.54 -11.48 25.85
CA LEU A 353 36.71 -11.70 24.68
C LEU A 353 37.04 -10.68 23.58
N THR A 354 37.16 -9.39 23.93
CA THR A 354 37.52 -8.33 22.97
C THR A 354 38.88 -8.61 22.32
N THR A 355 39.91 -8.91 23.11
CA THR A 355 41.24 -9.27 22.59
C THR A 355 41.19 -10.50 21.70
N ALA A 356 40.48 -11.57 22.10
CA ALA A 356 40.35 -12.77 21.27
C ALA A 356 39.70 -12.48 19.90
N ARG A 357 38.69 -11.62 19.85
CA ARG A 357 38.04 -11.20 18.60
C ARG A 357 38.98 -10.41 17.69
N ASP A 358 39.71 -9.46 18.26
CA ASP A 358 40.56 -8.54 17.51
C ASP A 358 41.81 -9.27 17.01
N ASP A 359 42.47 -10.06 17.86
CA ASP A 359 43.61 -10.91 17.48
C ASP A 359 43.23 -11.88 16.35
N ALA A 360 42.04 -12.49 16.42
CA ALA A 360 41.58 -13.41 15.38
C ALA A 360 41.25 -12.72 14.04
N TRP A 361 40.89 -11.45 14.06
CA TRP A 361 40.62 -10.68 12.85
C TRP A 361 41.88 -10.08 12.24
N ASP A 362 42.88 -9.75 13.06
CA ASP A 362 44.12 -9.09 12.64
C ASP A 362 44.85 -9.85 11.51
N ASP A 363 44.83 -11.19 11.54
CA ASP A 363 45.37 -12.09 10.49
C ASP A 363 44.79 -11.85 9.07
N TYR A 364 43.66 -11.14 8.97
CA TYR A 364 42.95 -10.86 7.73
C TYR A 364 43.04 -9.39 7.30
N THR A 365 43.48 -8.49 8.18
CA THR A 365 43.52 -7.05 7.92
C THR A 365 44.46 -6.69 6.77
N ASP A 366 45.64 -7.31 6.71
CA ASP A 366 46.63 -7.10 5.63
C ASP A 366 46.17 -7.63 4.27
N LYS A 367 45.14 -8.48 4.23
CA LYS A 367 44.57 -9.05 3.00
C LYS A 367 43.48 -8.15 2.39
N LEU A 368 43.09 -7.08 3.10
CA LEU A 368 42.01 -6.19 2.72
C LEU A 368 42.51 -4.75 2.63
N ASP A 369 42.05 -4.02 1.63
CA ASP A 369 42.20 -2.56 1.61
C ASP A 369 41.18 -1.93 2.57
N MET A 370 41.52 -1.95 3.86
CA MET A 370 40.66 -1.46 4.94
C MET A 370 40.36 0.03 4.82
N SER A 371 41.28 0.82 4.26
CA SER A 371 41.08 2.25 4.04
C SER A 371 39.99 2.48 3.00
N ARG A 372 40.08 1.78 1.86
CA ARG A 372 39.07 1.85 0.81
C ARG A 372 37.71 1.36 1.29
N LEU A 373 37.67 0.21 1.99
CA LEU A 373 36.43 -0.33 2.55
C LEU A 373 35.75 0.67 3.51
N GLN A 374 36.49 1.19 4.49
CA GLN A 374 35.95 2.16 5.46
C GLN A 374 35.52 3.48 4.80
N SER A 375 36.25 3.93 3.78
CA SER A 375 35.88 5.13 3.03
C SER A 375 34.56 4.95 2.29
N TRP A 376 34.36 3.79 1.67
CA TRP A 376 33.11 3.44 1.00
C TRP A 376 31.97 3.27 2.01
N GLU A 377 32.19 2.57 3.14
CA GLU A 377 31.17 2.37 4.18
C GLU A 377 30.67 3.71 4.75
N ARG A 378 31.56 4.68 4.99
CA ARG A 378 31.19 6.02 5.44
C ARG A 378 30.40 6.79 4.37
N ALA A 379 30.81 6.69 3.10
CA ALA A 379 30.10 7.32 2.00
C ALA A 379 28.69 6.73 1.84
N TRP A 380 28.58 5.40 1.86
CA TRP A 380 27.33 4.67 1.80
C TRP A 380 26.41 5.00 2.97
N GLN A 381 26.92 5.03 4.20
CA GLN A 381 26.14 5.43 5.37
C GLN A 381 25.62 6.86 5.25
N LYS A 382 26.43 7.78 4.71
CA LYS A 382 25.99 9.15 4.43
C LYS A 382 24.87 9.17 3.39
N GLU A 383 25.01 8.44 2.29
CA GLU A 383 23.99 8.35 1.25
C GLU A 383 22.68 7.74 1.77
N MET A 384 22.75 6.69 2.59
CA MET A 384 21.58 6.08 3.23
C MET A 384 20.90 7.03 4.22
N ASN A 385 21.68 7.78 5.01
CA ASN A 385 21.13 8.81 5.89
C ASN A 385 20.45 9.94 5.09
N GLU A 386 21.02 10.33 3.94
CA GLU A 386 20.39 11.33 3.07
C GLU A 386 19.11 10.79 2.40
N LEU A 387 19.09 9.54 1.95
CA LEU A 387 17.88 8.89 1.46
C LEU A 387 16.79 8.86 2.53
N ASP A 388 17.14 8.41 3.74
CA ASP A 388 16.21 8.33 4.86
C ASP A 388 15.64 9.70 5.21
N THR A 389 16.51 10.67 5.50
CA THR A 389 16.08 12.00 5.98
C THR A 389 15.37 12.85 4.93
N LYS A 390 15.76 12.74 3.65
CA LYS A 390 15.21 13.60 2.58
C LYS A 390 14.08 12.96 1.79
N GLN A 391 13.98 11.63 1.73
CA GLN A 391 13.00 10.94 0.87
C GLN A 391 12.09 10.00 1.66
N LEU A 392 12.64 9.10 2.48
CA LEU A 392 11.82 8.07 3.15
C LEU A 392 11.05 8.61 4.36
N ALA A 393 11.70 9.35 5.25
CA ALA A 393 11.08 9.90 6.46
C ALA A 393 9.93 10.88 6.14
N PRO A 394 10.05 11.80 5.16
CA PRO A 394 8.91 12.63 4.76
C PRO A 394 7.72 11.80 4.23
N LEU A 395 7.96 10.79 3.42
CA LEU A 395 6.90 9.89 2.93
C LEU A 395 6.28 9.07 4.06
N ALA A 396 7.09 8.56 4.99
CA ALA A 396 6.62 7.82 6.16
C ALA A 396 5.74 8.69 7.07
N HIS A 397 6.10 9.96 7.25
CA HIS A 397 5.29 10.92 8.01
C HIS A 397 3.94 11.19 7.34
N VAL A 398 3.92 11.34 6.01
CA VAL A 398 2.68 11.54 5.25
C VAL A 398 1.82 10.27 5.24
N HIS A 399 2.43 9.09 5.16
CA HIS A 399 1.75 7.81 5.32
C HIS A 399 1.08 7.71 6.69
N ALA A 400 1.81 8.00 7.77
CA ALA A 400 1.27 7.99 9.13
C ALA A 400 0.08 8.97 9.28
N LYS A 401 0.19 10.18 8.70
CA LYS A 401 -0.92 11.15 8.69
C LYS A 401 -2.18 10.62 8.00
N TRP A 402 -2.05 9.91 6.88
CA TRP A 402 -3.20 9.27 6.23
C TRP A 402 -3.79 8.15 7.08
N MET A 403 -2.94 7.32 7.70
CA MET A 403 -3.38 6.25 8.61
C MET A 403 -4.13 6.79 9.83
N GLU A 404 -3.80 8.01 10.27
CA GLU A 404 -4.45 8.72 11.38
C GLU A 404 -5.60 9.65 10.92
N SER A 405 -5.93 9.67 9.63
CA SER A 405 -6.89 10.63 9.09
C SER A 405 -8.35 10.21 9.32
N ASP A 406 -9.20 11.20 9.58
CA ASP A 406 -10.65 11.01 9.66
C ASP A 406 -11.20 10.41 8.35
N SER A 407 -10.65 10.81 7.20
CA SER A 407 -11.06 10.27 5.89
C SER A 407 -10.87 8.76 5.78
N LEU A 408 -9.73 8.22 6.24
CA LEU A 408 -9.52 6.78 6.26
C LEU A 408 -10.42 6.11 7.30
N TYR A 409 -10.53 6.68 8.50
CA TYR A 409 -11.38 6.13 9.56
C TYR A 409 -12.84 6.02 9.13
N GLU A 410 -13.43 7.11 8.63
CA GLU A 410 -14.81 7.16 8.14
C GLU A 410 -15.04 6.20 6.96
N HIS A 411 -14.05 6.08 6.06
CA HIS A 411 -14.11 5.11 4.96
C HIS A 411 -14.17 3.67 5.49
N LEU A 412 -13.30 3.30 6.42
CA LEU A 412 -13.29 1.95 6.99
C LEU A 412 -14.55 1.69 7.83
N GLU A 413 -15.02 2.66 8.60
CA GLU A 413 -16.23 2.53 9.42
C GLU A 413 -17.50 2.40 8.56
N ALA A 414 -17.59 3.13 7.45
CA ALA A 414 -18.78 3.14 6.62
C ALA A 414 -18.92 1.92 5.70
N GLN A 415 -17.80 1.30 5.31
CA GLN A 415 -17.79 0.29 4.25
C GLN A 415 -17.72 -1.15 4.75
N TYR A 416 -17.12 -1.37 5.92
CA TYR A 416 -16.88 -2.71 6.44
C TYR A 416 -17.95 -3.15 7.43
N ASP A 417 -18.07 -4.47 7.53
CA ASP A 417 -18.94 -5.18 8.43
C ASP A 417 -18.11 -5.88 9.51
N ASP A 418 -18.10 -5.33 10.73
CA ASP A 418 -17.40 -5.90 11.90
C ASP A 418 -17.95 -7.25 12.41
N SER A 419 -19.03 -7.74 11.82
CA SER A 419 -19.72 -8.98 12.18
C SER A 419 -19.63 -10.03 11.07
N ASP A 420 -18.98 -9.71 9.95
CA ASP A 420 -18.77 -10.59 8.81
C ASP A 420 -17.29 -10.94 8.64
N SER A 421 -16.99 -12.23 8.51
CA SER A 421 -15.60 -12.69 8.45
C SER A 421 -14.90 -12.36 7.13
N GLU A 422 -15.61 -12.36 6.01
CA GLU A 422 -15.03 -12.02 4.70
C GLU A 422 -14.73 -10.52 4.65
N SER A 423 -15.64 -9.70 5.20
CA SER A 423 -15.38 -8.27 5.41
C SER A 423 -14.22 -8.03 6.37
N GLY A 424 -14.08 -8.83 7.43
CA GLY A 424 -12.95 -8.75 8.35
C GLY A 424 -11.61 -9.11 7.70
N GLU A 425 -11.58 -10.10 6.83
CA GLU A 425 -10.39 -10.45 6.04
C GLU A 425 -10.02 -9.32 5.07
N ALA A 426 -11.00 -8.76 4.36
CA ALA A 426 -10.80 -7.61 3.48
C ALA A 426 -10.25 -6.40 4.25
N PHE A 427 -10.75 -6.14 5.46
CA PHE A 427 -10.26 -5.04 6.31
C PHE A 427 -8.78 -5.18 6.63
N VAL A 428 -8.33 -6.40 6.96
CA VAL A 428 -6.93 -6.68 7.25
C VAL A 428 -6.06 -6.56 6.01
N ASN A 429 -6.58 -6.91 4.83
CA ASN A 429 -5.84 -6.79 3.57
C ASN A 429 -5.74 -5.34 3.04
N ALA A 430 -6.63 -4.46 3.48
CA ALA A 430 -6.66 -3.05 3.09
C ALA A 430 -5.64 -2.17 3.86
N LEU A 431 -5.12 -2.64 4.99
CA LEU A 431 -4.14 -1.95 5.86
C LEU A 431 -2.78 -2.65 5.80
#